data_AF-A0A645DQ46-F1
#
_entry.id   AF-A0A645DQ46-F1
#
_cell.length_a   1.000
_cell.length_b   1.000
_cell.length_c   1.000
_cell.angle_alpha   90.00
_cell.angle_beta   90.00
_cell.angle_gamma   90.00
#
_symmetry.space_group_name_H-M   'P 1'
#
loop_
_entity.id
_entity.type
_entity.pdbx_description
1 polymer ?
#
loop_
_entity_poly.entity_id
_entity_poly.type
_entity_poly.pdbx_seq_one_letter_code
_entity_poly.pdbx_strand_id
1 'polypeptide(L)'
;MKDPSQVAVTDFWGSYLKIDAEFPKKHAFCGAHLDREIQNLIDNFGNPACARKMKKLMKSAYVEVQKLKGKGMTEAPQNLLDDVSEKYDKIVTAALNRHKPPKKTNKRGRPGKGTIRALFERFRDYKEGVLMFLHDFEVPFSNNQAERAARGLKTKLKVSGCFRSEDGARAFCNIKSLMDTCRKHGLNHFEVLQDLFSGKDISGQFCLV
;
A
#
# COMPACT_ATOMS: atom_id res chain seq x y z
N MET A 1 10.54 18.20 12.06
CA MET A 1 10.20 16.86 11.54
C MET A 1 8.68 16.81 11.39
N LYS A 2 8.14 16.97 10.18
CA LYS A 2 6.69 16.87 9.95
C LYS A 2 6.26 15.44 10.30
N ASP A 3 5.18 15.30 11.07
CA ASP A 3 4.60 14.02 11.51
C ASP A 3 4.53 13.04 10.32
N PRO A 4 5.27 11.92 10.31
CA PRO A 4 5.21 10.96 9.22
C PRO A 4 3.77 10.48 9.11
N SER A 5 3.07 10.98 8.08
CA SER A 5 1.66 10.78 7.75
C SER A 5 0.93 9.80 8.67
N GLN A 6 -0.09 10.28 9.39
CA GLN A 6 -1.00 9.49 10.24
C GLN A 6 -1.75 8.33 9.51
N VAL A 7 -1.37 8.05 8.27
CA VAL A 7 -1.90 7.06 7.34
C VAL A 7 -0.84 5.99 7.06
N ALA A 8 -1.13 4.72 7.39
CA ALA A 8 -0.31 3.61 6.89
C ALA A 8 -0.89 3.04 5.60
N VAL A 9 -0.05 2.85 4.59
CA VAL A 9 -0.40 2.15 3.35
C VAL A 9 -0.10 0.66 3.50
N THR A 10 -1.13 -0.17 3.60
CA THR A 10 -0.98 -1.61 3.88
C THR A 10 -1.45 -2.51 2.73
N ASP A 11 -1.07 -3.78 2.75
CA ASP A 11 -1.42 -4.80 1.74
C ASP A 11 -2.78 -5.49 1.99
N PHE A 12 -3.65 -4.91 2.81
CA PHE A 12 -4.93 -5.50 3.23
C PHE A 12 -4.83 -6.74 4.13
N TRP A 13 -3.68 -7.05 4.73
CA TRP A 13 -3.65 -8.10 5.75
C TRP A 13 -4.48 -7.69 6.99
N GLY A 14 -5.52 -8.45 7.30
CA GLY A 14 -6.53 -8.08 8.30
C GLY A 14 -5.99 -7.86 9.72
N SER A 15 -4.80 -8.35 10.04
CA SER A 15 -4.12 -8.05 11.31
C SER A 15 -3.77 -6.58 11.45
N TYR A 16 -3.40 -5.90 10.34
CA TYR A 16 -3.07 -4.46 10.38
C TYR A 16 -4.25 -3.59 10.79
N LEU A 17 -5.48 -4.02 10.48
CA LEU A 17 -6.71 -3.32 10.86
C LEU A 17 -7.04 -3.43 12.35
N LYS A 18 -6.33 -4.31 13.07
CA LYS A 18 -6.49 -4.54 14.51
C LYS A 18 -5.34 -3.94 15.32
N ILE A 19 -4.35 -3.34 14.66
CA ILE A 19 -3.24 -2.70 15.36
C ILE A 19 -3.77 -1.36 15.89
N ASP A 20 -4.12 -1.36 17.17
CA ASP A 20 -4.67 -0.22 17.91
C ASP A 20 -3.57 0.55 18.67
N ALA A 21 -2.34 0.48 18.17
CA ALA A 21 -1.15 0.93 18.89
C ALA A 21 -0.74 2.35 18.49
N GLU A 22 -1.47 3.38 18.96
CA GLU A 22 -1.18 4.83 18.83
C GLU A 22 -1.04 5.43 17.40
N PHE A 23 -0.54 4.65 16.43
CA PHE A 23 -0.31 4.96 15.02
C PHE A 23 -0.39 3.67 14.20
N PRO A 24 -0.98 3.70 12.99
CA PRO A 24 -1.52 4.86 12.28
C PRO A 24 -2.96 5.19 12.71
N LYS A 25 -3.37 6.46 12.62
CA LYS A 25 -4.76 6.87 12.88
C LYS A 25 -5.71 6.55 11.72
N LYS A 26 -5.15 6.32 10.53
CA LYS A 26 -5.89 6.02 9.29
C LYS A 26 -5.17 4.92 8.49
N HIS A 27 -5.94 4.16 7.73
CA HIS A 27 -5.40 3.17 6.80
C HIS A 27 -5.70 3.57 5.37
N ALA A 28 -4.65 3.61 4.56
CA ALA A 28 -4.76 3.54 3.12
C ALA A 28 -4.34 2.15 2.66
N PHE A 29 -4.76 1.78 1.46
CA PHE A 29 -4.50 0.44 0.95
C PHE A 29 -3.69 0.46 -0.33
N CYS A 30 -2.73 -0.46 -0.41
CA CYS A 30 -1.81 -0.56 -1.52
C CYS A 30 -2.56 -0.86 -2.82
N GLY A 31 -2.66 0.15 -3.69
CA GLY A 31 -3.27 0.06 -5.01
C GLY A 31 -2.58 -0.95 -5.92
N ALA A 32 -1.28 -1.22 -5.73
CA ALA A 32 -0.58 -2.27 -6.49
C ALA A 32 -1.06 -3.69 -6.10
N HIS A 33 -1.38 -3.93 -4.83
CA HIS A 33 -1.98 -5.20 -4.41
C HIS A 33 -3.40 -5.34 -4.95
N LEU A 34 -4.20 -4.28 -4.82
CA LEU A 34 -5.55 -4.23 -5.39
C LEU A 34 -5.54 -4.46 -6.91
N ASP A 35 -4.60 -3.86 -7.65
CA ASP A 35 -4.49 -4.07 -9.10
C ASP A 35 -4.15 -5.52 -9.46
N ARG A 36 -3.26 -6.17 -8.70
CA ARG A 36 -2.97 -7.60 -8.88
C ARG A 36 -4.19 -8.47 -8.62
N GLU A 37 -4.96 -8.17 -7.58
CA GLU A 37 -6.19 -8.90 -7.28
C GLU A 37 -7.27 -8.70 -8.35
N ILE A 38 -7.43 -7.46 -8.83
CA ILE A 38 -8.33 -7.15 -9.96
C ILE A 38 -7.86 -7.88 -11.23
N GLN A 39 -6.56 -7.88 -11.51
CA GLN A 39 -5.97 -8.58 -12.65
C GLN A 39 -6.19 -10.09 -12.57
N ASN A 40 -6.03 -10.68 -11.39
CA ASN A 40 -6.34 -12.08 -11.16
C ASN A 40 -7.81 -12.41 -11.48
N LEU A 41 -8.77 -11.52 -11.16
CA LEU A 41 -10.15 -11.71 -11.57
C LEU A 41 -10.31 -11.69 -13.10
N ILE A 42 -9.56 -10.84 -13.78
CA ILE A 42 -9.57 -10.72 -15.24
C ILE A 42 -9.06 -12.02 -15.88
N ASP A 43 -7.92 -12.50 -15.41
CA ASP A 43 -7.20 -13.63 -16.01
C ASP A 43 -7.82 -14.97 -15.65
N ASN A 44 -8.26 -15.15 -14.40
CA ASN A 44 -8.60 -16.46 -13.85
C ASN A 44 -10.08 -16.62 -13.46
N PHE A 45 -10.89 -15.56 -13.46
CA PHE A 45 -12.29 -15.60 -13.01
C PHE A 45 -13.28 -15.11 -14.07
N GLY A 46 -13.03 -15.45 -15.33
CA GLY A 46 -13.96 -15.23 -16.43
C GLY A 46 -14.08 -13.77 -16.87
N ASN A 47 -13.05 -12.95 -16.61
CA ASN A 47 -12.96 -11.58 -17.09
C ASN A 47 -14.20 -10.70 -16.81
N PRO A 48 -14.63 -10.59 -15.54
CA PRO A 48 -15.88 -9.94 -15.21
C PRO A 48 -15.80 -8.43 -15.51
N ALA A 49 -16.87 -7.88 -16.08
CA ALA A 49 -16.91 -6.47 -16.48
C ALA A 49 -16.64 -5.50 -15.32
N CYS A 50 -17.03 -5.85 -14.08
CA CYS A 50 -16.73 -5.05 -12.90
C CYS A 50 -15.22 -4.94 -12.64
N ALA A 51 -14.44 -6.02 -12.81
CA ALA A 51 -12.99 -6.01 -12.64
C ALA A 51 -12.31 -5.09 -13.68
N ARG A 52 -12.67 -5.24 -14.97
CA ARG A 52 -12.14 -4.36 -16.03
C ARG A 52 -12.47 -2.89 -15.81
N LYS A 53 -13.72 -2.59 -15.42
CA LYS A 53 -14.16 -1.21 -15.13
C LYS A 53 -13.41 -0.64 -13.92
N MET A 54 -13.27 -1.41 -12.83
CA MET A 54 -12.55 -0.98 -11.64
C MET A 54 -11.06 -0.73 -11.94
N LYS A 55 -10.40 -1.65 -12.67
CA LYS A 55 -9.00 -1.49 -13.11
C LYS A 55 -8.80 -0.21 -13.90
N LYS A 56 -9.68 0.05 -14.88
CA LYS A 56 -9.64 1.26 -15.70
C LYS A 56 -9.82 2.51 -14.84
N LEU A 57 -10.81 2.52 -13.94
CA LEU A 57 -11.08 3.65 -13.05
C LEU A 57 -9.86 3.97 -12.17
N MET A 58 -9.33 2.98 -11.45
CA MET A 58 -8.18 3.15 -10.56
C MET A 58 -6.93 3.64 -11.31
N LYS A 59 -6.67 3.09 -12.50
CA LYS A 59 -5.53 3.51 -13.34
C LYS A 59 -5.70 4.95 -13.82
N SER A 60 -6.89 5.33 -14.30
CA SER A 60 -7.18 6.70 -14.75
C SER A 60 -7.06 7.71 -13.60
N ALA A 61 -7.62 7.39 -12.43
CA ALA A 61 -7.52 8.23 -11.24
C ALA A 61 -6.06 8.42 -10.80
N TYR A 62 -5.26 7.34 -10.77
CA TYR A 62 -3.84 7.42 -10.46
C TYR A 62 -3.07 8.33 -11.43
N VAL A 63 -3.29 8.17 -12.74
CA VAL A 63 -2.64 9.02 -13.76
C VAL A 63 -2.99 10.49 -13.56
N GLU A 64 -4.25 10.81 -13.26
CA GLU A 64 -4.67 12.19 -13.05
C GLU A 64 -4.03 12.79 -11.80
N VAL A 65 -3.97 12.04 -10.70
CA VAL A 65 -3.24 12.44 -9.48
C VAL A 65 -1.77 12.73 -9.80
N GLN A 66 -1.08 11.91 -10.60
CA GLN A 66 0.32 12.20 -10.96
C GLN A 66 0.47 13.51 -11.72
N LYS A 67 -0.46 13.85 -12.63
CA LYS A 67 -0.43 15.13 -13.35
C LYS A 67 -0.66 16.30 -12.41
N LEU A 68 -1.61 16.18 -11.48
CA LEU A 68 -1.93 17.23 -10.51
C LEU A 68 -0.77 17.46 -9.54
N LYS A 69 -0.11 16.38 -9.07
CA LYS A 69 1.16 16.47 -8.32
C LYS A 69 2.23 17.23 -9.10
N GLY A 70 2.37 16.95 -10.40
CA GLY A 70 3.30 17.67 -11.28
C GLY A 70 3.00 19.16 -11.42
N LYS A 71 1.77 19.60 -11.11
CA LYS A 71 1.35 21.01 -11.05
C LYS A 71 1.49 21.62 -9.66
N GLY A 72 2.05 20.89 -8.69
CA GLY A 72 2.22 21.36 -7.31
C GLY A 72 0.96 21.29 -6.45
N MET A 73 -0.10 20.60 -6.89
CA MET A 73 -1.26 20.35 -6.04
C MET A 73 -0.95 19.30 -4.98
N THR A 74 -1.71 19.34 -3.89
CA THR A 74 -1.59 18.42 -2.75
C THR A 74 -2.81 17.51 -2.59
N GLU A 75 -3.89 17.79 -3.30
CA GLU A 75 -5.14 17.02 -3.30
C GLU A 75 -5.85 17.15 -4.65
N ALA A 76 -6.77 16.22 -4.95
CA ALA A 76 -7.58 16.28 -6.15
C ALA A 76 -8.72 17.30 -6.00
N PRO A 77 -9.09 18.02 -7.08
CA PRO A 77 -10.21 18.95 -7.03
C PRO A 77 -11.54 18.21 -6.81
N GLN A 78 -12.50 18.86 -6.16
CA GLN A 78 -13.75 18.24 -5.72
C GLN A 78 -14.52 17.54 -6.84
N ASN A 79 -14.55 18.12 -8.05
CA ASN A 79 -15.20 17.51 -9.20
C ASN A 79 -14.59 16.16 -9.61
N LEU A 80 -13.27 15.99 -9.48
CA LEU A 80 -12.60 14.72 -9.74
C LEU A 80 -12.91 13.70 -8.63
N LEU A 81 -12.94 14.16 -7.37
CA LEU A 81 -13.31 13.32 -6.24
C LEU A 81 -14.73 12.75 -6.40
N ASP A 82 -15.69 13.62 -6.72
CA ASP A 82 -17.09 13.25 -6.91
C ASP A 82 -17.27 12.28 -8.09
N ASP A 83 -16.64 12.58 -9.24
CA ASP A 83 -16.70 11.74 -10.44
C ASP A 83 -16.11 10.33 -10.19
N VAL A 84 -14.95 10.25 -9.54
CA VAL A 84 -14.32 8.96 -9.21
C VAL A 84 -15.15 8.20 -8.18
N SER A 85 -15.63 8.87 -7.14
CA SER A 85 -16.45 8.29 -6.08
C SER A 85 -17.76 7.72 -6.63
N GLU A 86 -18.45 8.46 -7.49
CA GLU A 86 -19.70 8.01 -8.11
C GLU A 86 -19.49 6.81 -9.04
N LYS A 87 -18.46 6.86 -9.90
CA LYS A 87 -18.12 5.73 -10.77
C LYS A 87 -17.73 4.49 -9.97
N TYR A 88 -16.98 4.67 -8.88
CA TYR A 88 -16.58 3.61 -7.97
C TYR A 88 -17.81 2.90 -7.39
N ASP A 89 -18.75 3.65 -6.81
CA ASP A 89 -19.95 3.11 -6.18
C ASP A 89 -20.85 2.40 -7.19
N LYS A 90 -20.99 2.96 -8.40
CA LYS A 90 -21.73 2.31 -9.51
C LYS A 90 -21.13 0.94 -9.84
N ILE A 91 -19.80 0.84 -9.93
CA ILE A 91 -19.12 -0.43 -10.24
C ILE A 91 -19.29 -1.44 -9.10
N VAL A 92 -19.08 -1.00 -7.84
CA VAL A 92 -19.20 -1.85 -6.65
C VAL A 92 -20.63 -2.38 -6.50
N THR A 93 -21.62 -1.50 -6.60
CA THR A 93 -23.04 -1.87 -6.51
C THR A 93 -23.43 -2.86 -7.58
N ALA A 94 -23.05 -2.61 -8.85
CA ALA A 94 -23.32 -3.53 -9.94
C ALA A 94 -22.65 -4.91 -9.73
N ALA A 95 -21.43 -4.95 -9.20
CA ALA A 95 -20.72 -6.19 -8.90
C ALA A 95 -21.44 -6.99 -7.79
N LEU A 96 -21.82 -6.34 -6.69
CA LEU A 96 -22.47 -6.99 -5.56
C LEU A 96 -23.90 -7.46 -5.85
N ASN A 97 -24.62 -6.77 -6.75
CA ASN A 97 -25.94 -7.18 -7.23
C ASN A 97 -25.86 -8.43 -8.12
N ARG A 98 -24.84 -8.49 -8.99
CA ARG A 98 -24.61 -9.64 -9.88
C ARG A 98 -24.11 -10.86 -9.12
N HIS A 99 -23.15 -10.66 -8.23
CA HIS A 99 -22.52 -11.72 -7.45
C HIS A 99 -23.16 -11.77 -6.05
N LYS A 100 -24.39 -12.29 -5.97
CA LYS A 100 -25.20 -12.38 -4.75
C LYS A 100 -24.51 -13.13 -3.60
N PRO A 101 -24.86 -12.86 -2.33
CA PRO A 101 -24.27 -13.56 -1.20
C PRO A 101 -24.59 -15.06 -1.29
N PRO A 102 -23.68 -15.93 -0.81
CA PRO A 102 -23.95 -17.36 -0.77
C PRO A 102 -25.17 -17.62 0.13
N LYS A 103 -26.03 -18.55 -0.28
CA LYS A 103 -27.18 -18.97 0.52
C LYS A 103 -26.69 -19.58 1.83
N LYS A 104 -27.40 -19.30 2.94
CA LYS A 104 -27.15 -19.97 4.21
C LYS A 104 -27.39 -21.47 4.02
N THR A 105 -26.49 -22.28 4.54
CA THR A 105 -26.60 -23.74 4.53
C THR A 105 -26.68 -24.22 5.97
N ASN A 106 -27.30 -25.38 6.22
CA ASN A 106 -27.34 -26.01 7.55
C ASN A 106 -25.99 -26.68 7.92
N LYS A 107 -24.93 -26.44 7.15
CA LYS A 107 -23.60 -27.00 7.40
C LYS A 107 -22.84 -26.11 8.38
N ARG A 108 -21.97 -26.71 9.18
CA ARG A 108 -21.08 -25.97 10.09
C ARG A 108 -20.10 -25.11 9.28
N GLY A 109 -20.00 -23.83 9.64
CA GLY A 109 -19.09 -22.86 9.01
C GLY A 109 -19.79 -21.86 8.06
N ARG A 110 -19.17 -20.70 7.84
CA ARG A 110 -19.72 -19.66 6.95
C ARG A 110 -19.55 -20.09 5.49
N PRO A 111 -20.61 -20.06 4.65
CA PRO A 111 -20.49 -20.32 3.22
C PRO A 111 -19.48 -19.38 2.55
N GLY A 112 -18.65 -19.92 1.66
CA GLY A 112 -17.67 -19.15 0.90
C GLY A 112 -18.35 -18.12 0.01
N LYS A 113 -17.87 -16.87 0.06
CA LYS A 113 -18.44 -15.74 -0.71
C LYS A 113 -18.10 -15.77 -2.20
N GLY A 114 -17.06 -16.51 -2.59
CA GLY A 114 -16.46 -16.45 -3.92
C GLY A 114 -15.53 -15.24 -4.10
N THR A 115 -14.47 -15.41 -4.90
CA THR A 115 -13.37 -14.44 -5.04
C THR A 115 -13.83 -13.06 -5.49
N ILE A 116 -14.71 -12.99 -6.50
CA ILE A 116 -15.22 -11.71 -7.03
C ILE A 116 -15.98 -10.95 -5.95
N ARG A 117 -16.96 -11.60 -5.31
CA ARG A 117 -17.78 -10.94 -4.27
C ARG A 117 -16.91 -10.50 -3.09
N ALA A 118 -15.98 -11.35 -2.64
CA ALA A 118 -15.10 -11.01 -1.52
C ALA A 118 -14.24 -9.76 -1.79
N LEU A 119 -13.73 -9.59 -3.02
CA LEU A 119 -12.99 -8.39 -3.40
C LEU A 119 -13.91 -7.15 -3.44
N PHE A 120 -15.09 -7.25 -4.03
CA PHE A 120 -16.01 -6.10 -4.14
C PHE A 120 -16.68 -5.72 -2.82
N GLU A 121 -16.86 -6.65 -1.88
CA GLU A 121 -17.22 -6.31 -0.50
C GLU A 121 -16.09 -5.55 0.19
N ARG A 122 -14.82 -5.91 -0.04
CA ARG A 122 -13.69 -5.12 0.49
C ARG A 122 -13.64 -3.71 -0.11
N PHE A 123 -13.87 -3.57 -1.42
CA PHE A 123 -13.97 -2.23 -2.02
C PHE A 123 -15.08 -1.39 -1.39
N ARG A 124 -16.25 -1.98 -1.13
CA ARG A 124 -17.34 -1.29 -0.41
C ARG A 124 -16.91 -0.89 1.01
N ASP A 125 -16.41 -1.85 1.79
CA ASP A 125 -16.18 -1.69 3.23
C ASP A 125 -15.00 -0.75 3.54
N TYR A 126 -14.06 -0.62 2.60
CA TYR A 126 -12.81 0.13 2.79
C TYR A 126 -12.60 1.23 1.75
N LYS A 127 -13.70 1.76 1.17
CA LYS A 127 -13.68 2.78 0.12
C LYS A 127 -12.76 3.96 0.45
N GLU A 128 -12.90 4.54 1.63
CA GLU A 128 -12.11 5.69 2.09
C GLU A 128 -10.61 5.43 2.02
N GLY A 129 -10.16 4.27 2.53
CA GLY A 129 -8.74 3.90 2.48
C GLY A 129 -8.25 3.54 1.08
N VAL A 130 -9.13 3.03 0.21
CA VAL A 130 -8.79 2.69 -1.18
C VAL A 130 -8.63 3.96 -2.03
N LEU A 131 -9.43 4.99 -1.77
CA LEU A 131 -9.44 6.26 -2.51
C LEU A 131 -8.58 7.35 -1.85
N MET A 132 -7.97 7.10 -0.69
CA MET A 132 -7.23 8.09 0.09
C MET A 132 -6.13 8.83 -0.70
N PHE A 133 -5.49 8.18 -1.67
CA PHE A 133 -4.47 8.79 -2.53
C PHE A 133 -4.99 9.94 -3.42
N LEU A 134 -6.32 10.09 -3.54
CA LEU A 134 -6.97 11.22 -4.21
C LEU A 134 -7.14 12.42 -3.29
N HIS A 135 -7.37 12.15 -2.00
CA HIS A 135 -7.61 13.19 -0.99
C HIS A 135 -6.31 13.76 -0.42
N ASP A 136 -5.26 12.95 -0.37
CA ASP A 136 -3.96 13.35 0.14
C ASP A 136 -2.86 12.80 -0.77
N PHE A 137 -2.15 13.70 -1.45
CA PHE A 137 -1.08 13.33 -2.36
C PHE A 137 0.22 12.94 -1.65
N GLU A 138 0.37 13.19 -0.36
CA GLU A 138 1.50 12.62 0.41
C GLU A 138 1.31 11.11 0.61
N VAL A 139 0.06 10.62 0.62
CA VAL A 139 -0.24 9.19 0.69
C VAL A 139 0.11 8.51 -0.64
N PRO A 140 1.08 7.58 -0.69
CA PRO A 140 1.46 6.93 -1.93
C PRO A 140 0.42 5.89 -2.33
N PHE A 141 0.18 5.77 -3.65
CA PHE A 141 -0.71 4.75 -4.20
C PHE A 141 -0.23 3.31 -3.91
N SER A 142 1.07 3.09 -3.70
CA SER A 142 1.62 1.76 -3.46
C SER A 142 2.61 1.77 -2.30
N ASN A 143 2.64 0.66 -1.55
CA ASN A 143 3.62 0.41 -0.51
C ASN A 143 4.94 -0.20 -1.05
N ASN A 144 5.21 -0.06 -2.35
CA ASN A 144 6.35 -0.68 -3.01
C ASN A 144 7.70 -0.28 -2.38
N GLN A 145 7.79 0.91 -1.77
CA GLN A 145 9.00 1.36 -1.09
C GLN A 145 9.29 0.51 0.17
N ALA A 146 8.29 0.29 1.04
CA ALA A 146 8.48 -0.54 2.22
C ALA A 146 8.71 -2.01 1.82
N GLU A 147 8.00 -2.53 0.80
CA GLU A 147 8.23 -3.87 0.27
C GLU A 147 9.69 -4.04 -0.23
N ARG A 148 10.22 -3.04 -0.95
CA ARG A 148 11.63 -3.04 -1.41
C ARG A 148 12.62 -2.99 -0.25
N ALA A 149 12.36 -2.18 0.77
CA ALA A 149 13.20 -2.10 1.96
C ALA A 149 13.26 -3.45 2.69
N ALA A 150 12.12 -4.12 2.86
CA ALA A 150 12.01 -5.43 3.50
C ALA A 150 12.58 -6.59 2.66
N ARG A 151 12.68 -6.44 1.33
CA ARG A 151 13.14 -7.50 0.43
C ARG A 151 14.54 -8.01 0.76
N GLY A 152 15.45 -7.13 1.20
CA GLY A 152 16.80 -7.51 1.59
C GLY A 152 16.83 -8.54 2.72
N LEU A 153 15.93 -8.36 3.71
CA LEU A 153 15.76 -9.30 4.82
C LEU A 153 15.28 -10.67 4.32
N LYS A 154 14.24 -10.68 3.46
CA LYS A 154 13.73 -11.94 2.89
C LYS A 154 14.74 -12.66 2.02
N THR A 155 15.56 -11.94 1.25
CA THR A 155 16.66 -12.55 0.48
C THR A 155 17.71 -13.18 1.42
N LYS A 156 18.11 -12.48 2.49
CA LYS A 156 19.06 -13.02 3.48
C LYS A 156 18.55 -14.31 4.11
N LEU A 157 17.26 -14.36 4.45
CA LEU A 157 16.60 -15.55 4.98
C LEU A 157 16.53 -16.68 3.93
N LYS A 158 16.08 -16.40 2.72
CA LYS A 158 15.82 -17.45 1.72
C LYS A 158 17.10 -18.01 1.07
N VAL A 159 18.11 -17.16 0.84
CA VAL A 159 19.24 -17.47 -0.05
C VAL A 159 20.57 -17.51 0.71
N SER A 160 20.75 -16.67 1.73
CA SER A 160 22.06 -16.46 2.36
C SER A 160 22.19 -17.10 3.74
N GLY A 161 21.51 -18.23 3.95
CA GLY A 161 21.64 -19.08 5.14
C GLY A 161 21.02 -18.53 6.42
N CYS A 162 20.05 -17.61 6.32
CA CYS A 162 19.41 -16.95 7.47
C CYS A 162 20.40 -16.20 8.39
N PHE A 163 19.90 -15.76 9.54
CA PHE A 163 20.72 -15.22 10.62
C PHE A 163 21.03 -16.32 11.62
N ARG A 164 22.27 -16.35 12.11
CA ARG A 164 22.73 -17.33 13.12
C ARG A 164 22.52 -16.85 14.55
N SER A 165 22.19 -15.58 14.74
CA SER A 165 21.87 -14.96 16.03
C SER A 165 20.93 -13.77 15.83
N GLU A 166 20.23 -13.39 16.89
CA GLU A 166 19.40 -12.18 16.91
C GLU A 166 20.24 -10.91 16.73
N ASP A 167 21.42 -10.84 17.35
CA ASP A 167 22.33 -9.70 17.23
C ASP A 167 22.77 -9.47 15.78
N GLY A 168 23.09 -10.55 15.05
CA GLY A 168 23.42 -10.46 13.63
C GLY A 168 22.25 -9.97 12.77
N ALA A 169 21.02 -10.35 13.13
CA ALA A 169 19.81 -9.83 12.49
C ALA A 169 19.61 -8.34 12.79
N ARG A 170 19.81 -7.92 14.05
CA ARG A 170 19.68 -6.53 14.48
C ARG A 170 20.71 -5.63 13.80
N ALA A 171 21.98 -6.05 13.77
CA ALA A 171 23.05 -5.32 13.07
C ALA A 171 22.72 -5.14 11.57
N PHE A 172 22.25 -6.21 10.92
CA PHE A 172 21.81 -6.14 9.52
C PHE A 172 20.65 -5.15 9.32
N CYS A 173 19.64 -5.20 10.19
CA CYS A 173 18.49 -4.28 10.14
C CYS A 173 18.93 -2.82 10.36
N ASN A 174 19.85 -2.56 11.29
CA ASN A 174 20.37 -1.21 11.55
C ASN A 174 21.08 -0.62 10.32
N ILE A 175 22.02 -1.38 9.73
CA ILE A 175 22.74 -0.95 8.52
C ILE A 175 21.74 -0.72 7.37
N LYS A 176 20.79 -1.64 7.19
CA LYS A 176 19.81 -1.52 6.10
C LYS A 176 18.90 -0.31 6.28
N SER A 177 18.49 -0.01 7.52
CA SER A 177 17.68 1.14 7.87
C SER A 177 18.42 2.46 7.63
N LEU A 178 19.71 2.51 7.98
CA LEU A 178 20.57 3.66 7.67
C LEU A 178 20.67 3.88 6.16
N MET A 179 20.98 2.84 5.38
CA MET A 179 21.06 2.95 3.91
C MET A 179 19.75 3.42 3.28
N ASP A 180 18.60 2.94 3.78
CA ASP A 180 17.28 3.36 3.30
C ASP A 180 17.00 4.83 3.65
N THR A 181 17.44 5.28 4.83
CA THR A 181 17.35 6.68 5.26
C THR A 181 18.22 7.57 4.38
N CYS A 182 19.49 7.22 4.15
CA CYS A 182 20.36 7.95 3.23
C CYS A 182 19.70 8.12 1.86
N ARG A 183 19.13 7.03 1.32
CA ARG A 183 18.44 7.07 0.01
C ARG A 183 17.25 8.02 0.01
N LYS A 184 16.45 8.06 1.09
CA LYS A 184 15.30 8.97 1.24
C LYS A 184 15.71 10.44 1.30
N HIS A 185 16.88 10.72 1.88
CA HIS A 185 17.46 12.07 1.94
C HIS A 185 18.36 12.42 0.74
N GLY A 186 18.43 11.56 -0.28
CA GLY A 186 19.28 11.81 -1.45
C GLY A 186 20.79 11.71 -1.18
N LEU A 187 21.19 11.10 -0.07
CA LEU A 187 22.59 10.96 0.35
C LEU A 187 23.24 9.68 -0.20
N ASN A 188 24.55 9.73 -0.43
CA ASN A 188 25.34 8.56 -0.78
C ASN A 188 25.57 7.70 0.48
N HIS A 189 24.90 6.56 0.56
CA HIS A 189 25.00 5.68 1.72
C HIS A 189 26.42 5.11 1.95
N PHE A 190 27.29 5.02 0.94
CA PHE A 190 28.67 4.58 1.15
C PHE A 190 29.49 5.62 1.91
N GLU A 191 29.33 6.90 1.59
CA GLU A 191 30.01 7.99 2.29
C GLU A 191 29.56 8.07 3.74
N VAL A 192 28.24 7.99 3.99
CA VAL A 192 27.69 7.99 5.36
C VAL A 192 28.21 6.81 6.17
N LEU A 193 28.31 5.61 5.57
CA LEU A 193 28.87 4.44 6.24
C LEU A 193 30.38 4.63 6.54
N GLN A 194 31.15 5.21 5.62
CA GLN A 194 32.57 5.52 5.86
C GLN A 194 32.74 6.50 7.01
N ASP A 195 31.96 7.57 7.04
CA ASP A 195 32.00 8.56 8.13
C ASP A 195 31.64 7.92 9.47
N LEU A 196 30.58 7.11 9.50
CA LEU A 196 30.17 6.37 10.70
C LEU A 196 31.28 5.45 11.23
N PHE A 197 31.90 4.65 10.36
CA PHE A 197 32.98 3.74 10.76
C PHE A 197 34.30 4.46 11.06
N SER A 198 34.45 5.71 10.61
CA SER A 198 35.58 6.58 10.94
C SER A 198 35.36 7.37 12.24
N GLY A 199 34.23 7.16 12.94
CA GLY A 199 33.92 7.82 14.21
C GLY A 199 33.41 9.27 14.07
N LYS A 200 33.02 9.70 12.87
CA LYS A 200 32.41 11.02 12.67
C LYS A 200 30.94 11.00 13.09
N ASP A 201 30.47 12.12 13.63
CA ASP A 201 29.03 12.30 13.87
C ASP A 201 28.30 12.52 12.54
N ILE A 202 27.40 11.59 12.22
CA ILE A 202 26.57 11.62 11.00
C ILE A 202 25.20 12.27 11.23
N SER A 203 24.87 12.67 12.47
CA SER A 203 23.54 13.23 12.81
C SER A 203 23.21 14.48 12.00
N GLY A 204 24.20 15.35 11.79
CA GLY A 204 24.07 16.58 11.00
C GLY A 204 23.78 16.34 9.51
N GLN A 205 24.13 15.17 8.97
CA GLN A 205 23.92 14.85 7.55
C GLN A 205 22.43 14.63 7.22
N PHE A 206 21.61 14.30 8.22
CA PHE A 206 20.17 14.07 8.07
C PHE A 206 19.31 15.29 8.41
N CYS A 207 19.91 16.39 8.90
CA CYS A 207 19.19 17.59 9.35
C CYS A 207 18.95 18.66 8.26
N LEU A 208 19.43 18.46 7.03
CA LEU A 208 19.44 19.47 5.96
C LEU A 208 18.37 19.25 4.85
N VAL A 209 17.15 18.83 5.22
CA VAL A 209 16.02 18.77 4.27
C VAL A 209 14.75 19.34 4.90
#